data_AF-A0AAE8LN16-F1
#
_entry.id   AF-A0AAE8LN16-F1
#
_cell.length_a   1.000
_cell.length_b   1.000
_cell.length_c   1.000
_cell.angle_alpha   90.00
_cell.angle_beta   90.00
_cell.angle_gamma   90.00
#
_symmetry.space_group_name_H-M   'P 1'
#
loop_
_entity.id
_entity.type
_entity.pdbx_description
1 polymer ?
#
loop_
_entity_poly.entity_id
_entity_poly.type
_entity_poly.pdbx_seq_one_letter_code
_entity_poly.pdbx_strand_id
1 'polypeptide(L)'
;MTLPPLTTDTIQQIIDDRLEDETLHQLVWHYLGYRYDETQKCWNLDQVDPAWAEKYPEPPKFIEERPPTVQLTRSIPKPYKALLKEKMGFKGYTVDQLIPRLTRRATMASWLLSYMAQHDLLEV
;
A
#
# COMPACT_ATOMS: atom_id res chain seq x y z
N MET A 1 1.28 18.07 -2.69
CA MET A 1 2.05 17.37 -1.63
C MET A 1 3.11 16.51 -2.31
N THR A 2 4.32 16.44 -1.75
CA THR A 2 5.39 15.59 -2.28
C THR A 2 5.33 14.23 -1.59
N LEU A 3 4.98 13.18 -2.34
CA LEU A 3 5.00 11.82 -1.83
C LEU A 3 6.45 11.32 -1.70
N PRO A 4 6.78 10.54 -0.66
CA PRO A 4 8.09 9.92 -0.56
C PRO A 4 8.31 8.96 -1.75
N PRO A 5 9.57 8.83 -2.24
CA PRO A 5 9.88 7.86 -3.28
C PRO A 5 9.64 6.45 -2.77
N LEU A 6 9.12 5.55 -3.63
CA LEU A 6 8.90 4.16 -3.25
C LEU A 6 10.22 3.40 -3.24
N THR A 7 10.82 3.28 -2.06
CA THR A 7 12.09 2.60 -1.80
C THR A 7 11.95 1.60 -0.65
N THR A 8 12.91 0.71 -0.50
CA THR A 8 12.98 -0.22 0.64
C THR A 8 13.00 0.53 1.98
N ASP A 9 13.68 1.68 2.06
CA ASP A 9 13.63 2.55 3.25
C ASP A 9 12.22 3.04 3.56
N THR A 10 11.44 3.46 2.55
CA THR A 10 10.05 3.86 2.75
C THR A 10 9.20 2.69 3.24
N ILE A 11 9.40 1.48 2.71
CA ILE A 11 8.76 0.26 3.22
C ILE A 11 9.11 0.02 4.69
N GLN A 12 10.38 0.19 5.07
CA GLN A 12 10.83 0.04 6.45
C GLN A 12 10.14 1.06 7.38
N GLN A 13 10.05 2.33 6.96
CA GLN A 13 9.34 3.37 7.70
C GLN A 13 7.84 3.05 7.92
N ILE A 14 7.19 2.36 6.97
CA ILE A 14 5.80 1.94 7.13
C ILE A 14 5.66 0.89 8.23
N ILE A 15 6.50 -0.14 8.19
CA ILE A 15 6.49 -1.28 9.13
C ILE A 15 6.83 -0.82 10.55
N ASP A 16 7.80 0.09 10.68
CA ASP A 16 8.26 0.68 11.94
C ASP A 16 7.29 1.72 12.52
N ASP A 17 6.16 1.97 11.84
CA ASP A 17 5.18 3.00 12.23
C ASP A 17 5.75 4.43 12.25
N ARG A 18 6.75 4.71 11.41
CA ARG A 18 7.40 6.03 11.29
C ARG A 18 6.78 6.93 10.23
N LEU A 19 6.10 6.34 9.23
CA LEU A 19 5.37 7.08 8.20
C LEU A 19 3.94 7.41 8.66
N GLU A 20 3.47 8.63 8.42
CA GLU A 20 2.09 9.01 8.75
C GLU A 20 1.05 8.21 7.96
N ASP A 21 -0.10 7.92 8.61
CA ASP A 21 -1.19 7.14 8.01
C ASP A 21 -1.71 7.75 6.70
N GLU A 22 -1.90 9.07 6.69
CA GLU A 22 -2.38 9.81 5.51
C GLU A 22 -1.37 9.74 4.36
N THR A 23 -0.08 9.92 4.64
CA THR A 23 0.98 9.79 3.62
C THR A 23 1.03 8.37 3.05
N LEU A 24 0.86 7.36 3.91
CA LEU A 24 0.81 5.97 3.50
C LEU A 24 -0.41 5.66 2.62
N HIS A 25 -1.60 6.20 2.95
CA HIS A 25 -2.77 6.08 2.09
C HIS A 25 -2.51 6.70 0.73
N GLN A 26 -2.04 7.95 0.68
CA GLN A 26 -1.76 8.64 -0.58
C GLN A 26 -0.70 7.91 -1.42
N LEU A 27 0.30 7.30 -0.79
CA LEU A 27 1.29 6.47 -1.48
C LEU A 27 0.64 5.27 -2.16
N VAL A 28 -0.21 4.51 -1.44
CA VAL A 28 -0.93 3.37 -2.03
C VAL A 28 -1.90 3.80 -3.11
N TRP A 29 -2.65 4.89 -2.91
CA TRP A 29 -3.54 5.46 -3.92
C TRP A 29 -2.79 5.82 -5.20
N HIS A 30 -1.61 6.45 -5.05
CA HIS A 30 -0.77 6.82 -6.17
C HIS A 30 -0.35 5.60 -7.00
N TYR A 31 0.13 4.52 -6.37
CA TYR A 31 0.54 3.31 -7.08
C TYR A 31 -0.62 2.42 -7.54
N LEU A 32 -1.82 2.57 -6.94
CA LEU A 32 -3.06 1.97 -7.46
C LEU A 32 -3.59 2.69 -8.70
N GLY A 33 -3.07 3.88 -9.01
CA GLY A 33 -3.46 4.67 -10.18
C GLY A 33 -4.44 5.81 -9.89
N TYR A 34 -4.90 5.99 -8.65
CA TYR A 34 -5.79 7.10 -8.30
C TYR A 34 -5.04 8.42 -8.46
N ARG A 35 -5.64 9.38 -9.17
CA ARG A 35 -5.12 10.74 -9.33
C ARG A 35 -6.21 11.73 -8.97
N TYR A 36 -5.93 12.66 -8.06
CA TYR A 36 -6.88 13.71 -7.77
C TYR A 36 -6.79 14.79 -8.85
N ASP A 37 -7.91 15.07 -9.52
CA ASP A 37 -8.03 16.17 -10.47
C ASP A 37 -8.56 17.41 -9.74
N GLU A 38 -7.68 18.39 -9.51
CA GLU A 38 -8.05 19.64 -8.83
C GLU A 38 -9.00 20.51 -9.66
N THR A 39 -8.97 20.38 -11.00
CA THR A 39 -9.82 21.17 -11.92
C THR A 39 -11.25 20.66 -11.86
N GLN A 40 -11.44 19.35 -11.91
CA GLN A 40 -12.75 18.70 -11.86
C GLN A 40 -13.22 18.40 -10.43
N LYS A 41 -12.33 18.56 -9.44
CA LYS A 41 -12.54 18.24 -8.01
C LYS A 41 -12.99 16.79 -7.79
N CYS A 42 -12.50 15.87 -8.60
CA CYS A 42 -12.85 14.46 -8.55
C CYS A 42 -11.62 13.56 -8.69
N TRP A 43 -11.77 12.29 -8.34
CA TRP A 43 -10.73 11.29 -8.56
C TRP A 43 -10.79 10.78 -9.99
N ASN A 44 -9.67 10.87 -10.70
CA ASN A 44 -9.44 10.20 -11.96
C ASN A 44 -9.04 8.74 -11.68
N LEU A 45 -9.76 7.82 -12.33
CA LEU A 45 -9.64 6.37 -12.20
C LEU A 45 -9.12 5.70 -13.47
N ASP A 46 -8.70 6.45 -14.49
CA ASP A 46 -8.31 5.91 -15.80
C ASP A 46 -7.11 4.96 -15.72
N GLN A 47 -6.27 5.13 -14.69
CA GLN A 47 -5.12 4.26 -14.42
C GLN A 47 -5.38 3.24 -13.31
N VAL A 48 -6.58 3.22 -12.74
CA VAL A 48 -6.97 2.29 -11.68
C VAL A 48 -7.51 1.02 -12.31
N ASP A 49 -7.09 -0.14 -11.78
CA ASP A 49 -7.63 -1.43 -12.20
C ASP A 49 -9.18 -1.43 -12.09
N PRO A 50 -9.93 -1.88 -13.10
CA PRO A 50 -11.40 -1.85 -13.10
C PRO A 50 -12.03 -2.49 -11.86
N ALA A 51 -11.44 -3.57 -11.33
CA ALA A 51 -11.96 -4.25 -10.13
C ALA A 51 -11.85 -3.37 -8.87
N TRP A 52 -10.95 -2.38 -8.87
CA TRP A 52 -10.88 -1.34 -7.87
C TRP A 52 -11.83 -0.19 -8.19
N ALA A 53 -11.76 0.35 -9.41
CA ALA A 53 -12.54 1.53 -9.81
C ALA A 53 -14.07 1.30 -9.69
N GLU A 54 -14.57 0.12 -10.06
CA GLU A 54 -16.00 -0.21 -9.95
C GLU A 54 -16.52 -0.23 -8.52
N LYS A 55 -15.67 -0.65 -7.58
CA LYS A 55 -16.05 -0.85 -6.18
C LYS A 55 -15.70 0.35 -5.29
N TYR A 56 -14.67 1.09 -5.69
CA TYR A 56 -14.10 2.22 -4.96
C TYR A 56 -13.92 3.39 -5.94
N PRO A 57 -14.99 4.14 -6.24
CA PRO A 57 -14.89 5.35 -7.07
C PRO A 57 -14.09 6.46 -6.38
N GLU A 58 -13.96 6.37 -5.05
CA GLU A 58 -13.07 7.19 -4.24
C GLU A 58 -12.02 6.29 -3.59
N PRO A 59 -10.78 6.78 -3.42
CA PRO A 59 -9.71 5.97 -2.89
C PRO A 59 -9.99 5.59 -1.43
N PRO A 60 -9.93 4.30 -1.10
CA PRO A 60 -10.35 3.84 0.21
C PRO A 60 -9.29 4.09 1.28
N LYS A 61 -9.76 4.26 2.52
CA LYS A 61 -8.93 4.38 3.71
C LYS A 61 -8.62 3.02 4.32
N PHE A 62 -7.48 2.44 3.94
CA PHE A 62 -7.09 1.06 4.28
C PHE A 62 -6.88 0.78 5.76
N ILE A 63 -6.57 1.80 6.57
CA ILE A 63 -6.27 1.63 8.00
C ILE A 63 -7.55 1.56 8.81
N GLU A 64 -8.61 2.21 8.34
CA GLU A 64 -9.91 2.34 8.95
C GLU A 64 -10.82 1.21 8.45
N GLU A 65 -10.79 0.96 7.14
CA GLU A 65 -11.68 0.03 6.46
C GLU A 65 -11.03 -1.33 6.20
N ARG A 66 -11.71 -2.39 6.64
CA ARG A 66 -11.26 -3.76 6.40
C ARG A 66 -11.47 -4.26 4.96
N PRO A 67 -12.63 -4.02 4.29
CA PRO A 67 -12.86 -4.54 2.94
C PRO A 67 -11.79 -4.19 1.88
N PRO A 68 -11.33 -2.93 1.77
CA PRO A 68 -10.30 -2.58 0.79
C PRO A 68 -8.97 -3.24 1.12
N THR A 69 -8.61 -3.36 2.39
CA THR A 69 -7.38 -4.05 2.81
C THR A 69 -7.40 -5.53 2.46
N VAL A 70 -8.55 -6.20 2.58
CA VAL A 70 -8.69 -7.60 2.15
C VAL A 70 -8.52 -7.73 0.63
N GLN A 71 -9.05 -6.78 -0.15
CA GLN A 71 -8.86 -6.74 -1.59
C GLN A 71 -7.38 -6.49 -1.95
N LEU A 72 -6.70 -5.62 -1.22
CA LEU A 72 -5.27 -5.35 -1.37
C LEU A 72 -4.42 -6.60 -1.12
N THR A 73 -4.74 -7.39 -0.09
CA THR A 73 -4.03 -8.67 0.15
C THR A 73 -4.26 -9.67 -0.99
N ARG A 74 -5.45 -9.67 -1.59
CA ARG A 74 -5.81 -10.59 -2.69
C ARG A 74 -5.16 -10.21 -4.01
N SER A 75 -4.87 -8.92 -4.24
CA SER A 75 -4.20 -8.45 -5.45
C SER A 75 -2.70 -8.77 -5.48
N ILE A 76 -2.08 -9.15 -4.34
CA ILE A 76 -0.67 -9.55 -4.30
C ILE A 76 -0.50 -10.95 -4.93
N PRO A 77 0.27 -11.07 -6.03
CA PRO A 77 0.59 -12.38 -6.62
C PRO A 77 1.31 -13.29 -5.64
N LYS A 78 1.05 -14.61 -5.72
CA LYS A 78 1.68 -15.63 -4.87
C LYS A 78 3.22 -15.50 -4.72
N PRO A 79 4.02 -15.30 -5.78
CA PRO A 79 5.48 -15.18 -5.64
C PRO A 79 5.91 -13.99 -4.79
N TYR A 80 5.08 -12.94 -4.68
CA TYR A 80 5.44 -11.70 -4.01
C TYR A 80 4.93 -11.60 -2.57
N LYS A 81 4.13 -12.57 -2.10
CA LYS A 81 3.56 -12.58 -0.75
C LYS A 81 4.61 -12.73 0.36
N ALA A 82 5.74 -13.36 0.06
CA ALA A 82 6.81 -13.58 1.03
C ALA A 82 7.87 -12.45 1.03
N LEU A 83 7.77 -11.46 0.14
CA LEU A 83 8.81 -10.43 -0.02
C LEU A 83 9.05 -9.62 1.23
N LEU A 84 8.01 -9.34 2.03
CA LEU A 84 8.17 -8.58 3.27
C LEU A 84 9.15 -9.29 4.23
N LYS A 85 9.11 -10.63 4.26
CA LYS A 85 10.05 -11.44 5.04
C LYS A 85 11.41 -11.56 4.33
N GLU A 86 11.42 -11.80 3.03
CA GLU A 86 12.65 -12.10 2.26
C GLU A 86 13.53 -10.87 2.03
N LYS A 87 12.94 -9.70 1.75
CA LYS A 87 13.65 -8.47 1.44
C LYS A 87 13.78 -7.52 2.64
N MET A 88 12.76 -7.45 3.49
CA MET A 88 12.78 -6.55 4.66
C MET A 88 13.16 -7.27 5.97
N GLY A 89 13.37 -8.59 5.95
CA GLY A 89 13.65 -9.37 7.17
C GLY A 89 12.50 -9.35 8.18
N PHE A 90 11.29 -8.96 7.76
CA PHE A 90 10.15 -8.80 8.65
C PHE A 90 9.67 -10.15 9.19
N LYS A 91 9.78 -10.33 10.51
CA LYS A 91 9.37 -11.56 11.21
C LYS A 91 7.93 -11.54 11.69
N GLY A 92 7.23 -10.43 11.49
CA GLY A 92 5.91 -10.16 12.09
C GLY A 92 6.00 -9.21 13.27
N TYR A 93 4.84 -8.73 13.70
CA TYR A 93 4.68 -7.92 14.90
C TYR A 93 4.73 -8.78 16.17
N THR A 94 5.23 -8.21 17.27
CA THR A 94 5.12 -8.85 18.59
C THR A 94 3.66 -8.91 19.05
N VAL A 95 3.37 -9.67 20.12
CA VAL A 95 2.01 -9.78 20.68
C VAL A 95 1.44 -8.42 21.07
N ASP A 96 2.25 -7.54 21.64
CA ASP A 96 1.85 -6.18 22.02
C ASP A 96 1.61 -5.26 20.81
N GLN A 97 2.17 -5.60 19.65
CA GLN A 97 2.06 -4.85 18.40
C GLN A 97 0.99 -5.43 17.44
N LEU A 98 0.30 -6.51 17.83
CA LEU A 98 -0.72 -7.20 17.02
C LEU A 98 -2.07 -6.46 17.02
N ILE A 99 -2.04 -5.15 16.74
CA ILE A 99 -3.22 -4.29 16.65
C ILE A 99 -3.72 -4.12 15.20
N PRO A 100 -5.03 -3.85 14.98
CA PRO A 100 -5.59 -3.72 13.63
C PRO A 100 -4.89 -2.67 12.76
N ARG A 101 -4.47 -1.55 13.34
CA ARG A 101 -3.78 -0.48 12.62
C ARG A 101 -2.44 -0.97 12.03
N LEU A 102 -1.55 -1.51 12.86
CA LEU A 102 -0.24 -2.00 12.42
C LEU A 102 -0.35 -3.15 11.42
N THR A 103 -1.26 -4.10 11.66
CA THR A 103 -1.48 -5.23 10.73
C THR A 103 -1.97 -4.78 9.34
N ARG A 104 -2.83 -3.75 9.27
CA ARG A 104 -3.25 -3.13 7.99
C ARG A 104 -2.09 -2.38 7.32
N ARG A 105 -1.26 -1.65 8.08
CA ARG A 105 -0.05 -1.00 7.56
C ARG A 105 0.93 -1.99 6.96
N ALA A 106 1.20 -3.12 7.62
CA ALA A 106 2.04 -4.18 7.04
C ALA A 106 1.43 -4.80 5.76
N THR A 107 0.10 -4.85 5.66
CA THR A 107 -0.57 -5.28 4.43
C THR A 107 -0.30 -4.30 3.29
N MET A 108 -0.41 -3.00 3.55
CA MET A 108 -0.08 -1.95 2.58
C MET A 108 1.40 -2.00 2.17
N ALA A 109 2.31 -2.15 3.13
CA ALA A 109 3.74 -2.33 2.88
C ALA A 109 4.02 -3.55 1.99
N SER A 110 3.38 -4.70 2.28
CA SER A 110 3.53 -5.91 1.47
C SER A 110 3.03 -5.71 0.05
N TRP A 111 1.95 -4.95 -0.14
CA TRP A 111 1.43 -4.66 -1.48
C TRP A 111 2.36 -3.74 -2.27
N LEU A 112 2.84 -2.66 -1.63
CA LEU A 112 3.80 -1.74 -2.23
C LEU A 112 5.10 -2.45 -2.62
N LEU A 113 5.61 -3.33 -1.76
CA LEU A 113 6.80 -4.12 -2.06
C LEU A 113 6.58 -5.09 -3.23
N SER A 114 5.38 -5.67 -3.33
CA SER A 114 4.97 -6.49 -4.48
C SER A 114 4.87 -5.65 -5.77
N TYR A 115 4.40 -4.41 -5.68
CA TYR A 115 4.41 -3.48 -6.81
C TYR A 115 5.85 -3.19 -7.25
N MET A 116 6.75 -2.89 -6.31
CA MET A 116 8.17 -2.68 -6.62
C MET A 116 8.78 -3.88 -7.36
N ALA A 117 8.48 -5.09 -6.92
CA ALA A 117 8.98 -6.31 -7.55
C ALA A 117 8.44 -6.54 -8.97
N GLN A 118 7.19 -6.15 -9.24
CA GLN A 118 6.57 -6.29 -10.56
C GLN A 118 7.10 -5.28 -11.59
N HIS A 119 7.64 -4.17 -11.11
CA HIS A 119 8.14 -3.07 -11.93
C HIS A 119 9.68 -2.95 -11.90
N ASP A 120 10.39 -3.98 -11.43
CA ASP A 120 11.85 -4.03 -11.32
C ASP A 120 12.46 -2.84 -10.53
N LEU A 121 11.71 -2.33 -9.54
CA LEU A 121 12.12 -1.23 -8.64
C LEU A 121 12.83 -1.73 -7.37
N LEU A 122 12.95 -3.05 -7.21
CA LEU A 122 13.76 -3.61 -6.13
C LEU A 122 15.23 -3.54 -6.52
N GLU A 123 15.97 -2.62 -5.90
CA GLU A 123 17.42 -2.64 -5.96
C GLU A 123 17.93 -4.00 -5.44
N VAL A 124 18.75 -4.67 -6.25
CA VAL A 124 19.26 -6.03 -6.03
C VAL A 124 20.41 -6.04 -5.04
#